data_AF-A0A358SL59-F1
#
_entry.id   AF-A0A358SL59-F1
#
_cell.length_a   1.000
_cell.length_b   1.000
_cell.length_c   1.000
_cell.angle_alpha   90.00
_cell.angle_beta   90.00
_cell.angle_gamma   90.00
#
_symmetry.space_group_name_H-M   'P 1'
#
loop_
_entity.id
_entity.type
_entity.pdbx_description
1 polymer ?
#
loop_
_entity_poly.entity_id
_entity_poly.type
_entity_poly.pdbx_seq_one_letter_code
_entity_poly.pdbx_strand_id
1 'polypeptide(L)'
;AEDLVQETLAKAYAAFHQFTPGTNLRAWLHRILSNTFINSYRKKRREPVADLSPEVGQEGQGGSDPLARPARSAEAEALERMGDSDALAALRALPEDFRATIYLADIEGYPYREIARMMEVPLGTVMSRLHR
;
A
#
# COMPACT_ATOMS: atom_id res chain seq x y z
N ALA A 1 -8.81 3.96 -1.43
CA ALA A 1 -8.27 3.21 -2.59
C ALA A 1 -7.91 4.16 -3.69
N GLU A 2 -8.85 5.02 -4.03
CA GLU A 2 -8.89 5.74 -5.28
C GLU A 2 -7.66 6.62 -5.43
N ASP A 3 -7.28 7.39 -4.39
CA ASP A 3 -6.07 8.22 -4.42
C ASP A 3 -4.79 7.44 -4.74
N LEU A 4 -4.63 6.26 -4.13
CA LEU A 4 -3.46 5.41 -4.37
C LEU A 4 -3.44 4.86 -5.79
N VAL A 5 -4.60 4.44 -6.31
CA VAL A 5 -4.74 3.93 -7.68
C VAL A 5 -4.50 5.06 -8.68
N GLN A 6 -5.08 6.23 -8.46
CA GLN A 6 -4.91 7.43 -9.28
C GLN A 6 -3.44 7.85 -9.32
N GLU A 7 -2.78 7.93 -8.16
CA GLU A 7 -1.36 8.29 -8.08
C GLU A 7 -0.47 7.24 -8.77
N THR A 8 -0.81 5.95 -8.61
CA THR A 8 -0.10 4.85 -9.30
C THR A 8 -0.25 4.97 -10.81
N LEU A 9 -1.46 5.19 -11.31
CA LEU A 9 -1.72 5.33 -12.74
C LEU A 9 -1.08 6.59 -13.32
N ALA A 10 -1.09 7.71 -12.59
CA ALA A 10 -0.42 8.94 -12.99
C ALA A 10 1.11 8.72 -13.11
N LYS A 11 1.72 8.06 -12.13
CA LYS A 11 3.14 7.69 -12.16
C LYS A 11 3.45 6.69 -13.26
N ALA A 12 2.59 5.70 -13.48
CA ALA A 12 2.74 4.72 -14.55
C ALA A 12 2.66 5.39 -15.92
N TYR A 13 1.71 6.29 -16.13
CA TYR A 13 1.60 7.05 -17.37
C TYR A 13 2.85 7.91 -17.62
N ALA A 14 3.33 8.63 -16.60
CA ALA A 14 4.55 9.42 -16.71
C ALA A 14 5.79 8.56 -17.00
N ALA A 15 5.89 7.37 -16.39
CA ALA A 15 7.00 6.44 -16.58
C ALA A 15 6.81 5.47 -17.75
N PHE A 16 5.73 5.58 -18.54
CA PHE A 16 5.38 4.61 -19.56
C PHE A 16 6.48 4.42 -20.62
N HIS A 17 7.24 5.48 -20.92
CA HIS A 17 8.41 5.42 -21.81
C HIS A 17 9.53 4.49 -21.33
N GLN A 18 9.55 4.11 -20.05
CA GLN A 18 10.51 3.17 -19.46
C GLN A 18 10.00 1.72 -19.49
N PHE A 19 8.72 1.51 -19.80
CA PHE A 19 8.17 0.17 -19.95
C PHE A 19 8.67 -0.47 -21.25
N THR A 20 9.14 -1.71 -21.15
CA THR A 20 9.59 -2.48 -22.32
C THR A 20 8.46 -3.40 -22.79
N PRO A 21 7.90 -3.21 -23.99
CA PRO A 21 6.85 -4.08 -24.53
C PRO A 21 7.29 -5.55 -24.58
N GLY A 22 6.37 -6.47 -24.30
CA GLY A 22 6.64 -7.91 -24.20
C GLY A 22 7.16 -8.37 -22.83
N THR A 23 7.44 -7.44 -21.90
CA THR A 23 7.71 -7.77 -20.49
C THR A 23 6.42 -7.78 -19.66
N ASN A 24 6.50 -8.24 -18.40
CA ASN A 24 5.34 -8.37 -17.52
C ASN A 24 4.80 -7.00 -17.06
N LEU A 25 3.81 -6.48 -17.77
CA LEU A 25 3.14 -5.21 -17.45
C LEU A 25 2.53 -5.21 -16.04
N ARG A 26 1.94 -6.33 -15.61
CA ARG A 26 1.34 -6.45 -14.27
C ARG A 26 2.39 -6.25 -13.19
N ALA A 27 3.53 -6.93 -13.32
CA ALA A 27 4.64 -6.79 -12.38
C ALA A 27 5.20 -5.36 -12.34
N TRP A 28 5.29 -4.72 -13.50
CA TRP A 28 5.75 -3.33 -13.60
C TRP A 28 4.79 -2.35 -12.92
N LEU A 29 3.47 -2.49 -13.12
CA LEU A 29 2.46 -1.69 -12.44
C LEU A 29 2.44 -1.96 -10.92
N HIS A 30 2.56 -3.22 -10.50
CA HIS A 30 2.65 -3.59 -9.08
C HIS A 30 3.87 -2.95 -8.41
N ARG A 31 5.01 -2.88 -9.08
CA ARG A 31 6.19 -2.17 -8.57
C ARG A 31 5.90 -0.69 -8.32
N ILE A 32 5.22 0.00 -9.25
CA ILE A 32 4.84 1.41 -9.07
C ILE A 32 3.84 1.57 -7.93
N LEU A 33 2.87 0.65 -7.81
CA LEU A 33 1.87 0.63 -6.75
C LEU A 33 2.50 0.45 -5.37
N SER A 34 3.32 -0.59 -5.18
CA SER A 34 3.99 -0.89 -3.92
C SER A 34 4.90 0.26 -3.48
N ASN A 35 5.68 0.82 -4.41
CA ASN A 35 6.54 1.96 -4.10
C ASN A 35 5.73 3.21 -3.72
N THR A 36 4.62 3.47 -4.40
CA THR A 36 3.74 4.61 -4.09
C THR A 36 3.10 4.44 -2.71
N PHE A 37 2.61 3.24 -2.40
CA PHE A 37 2.05 2.91 -1.11
C PHE A 37 3.07 3.12 0.02
N ILE A 38 4.24 2.50 -0.07
CA ILE A 38 5.32 2.59 0.93
C ILE A 38 5.74 4.04 1.16
N ASN A 39 5.93 4.81 0.08
CA ASN A 39 6.33 6.21 0.18
C ASN A 39 5.25 7.07 0.84
N SER A 40 3.97 6.88 0.47
CA SER A 40 2.85 7.62 1.05
C SER A 40 2.69 7.34 2.55
N TYR A 41 2.88 6.09 2.97
CA TYR A 41 2.80 5.68 4.38
C TYR A 41 3.96 6.25 5.20
N ARG A 42 5.19 6.17 4.68
CA ARG A 42 6.38 6.78 5.32
C ARG A 42 6.25 8.28 5.48
N LYS A 43 5.64 8.97 4.50
CA LYS A 43 5.36 10.41 4.56
C LYS A 43 4.37 10.73 5.70
N LYS A 44 3.24 10.02 5.76
CA LYS A 44 2.22 10.19 6.81
C LYS A 44 2.77 9.95 8.23
N ARG A 45 3.74 9.05 8.39
CA ARG A 45 4.40 8.79 9.69
C ARG A 45 5.44 9.85 10.10
N ARG A 46 5.92 10.66 9.15
CA ARG A 46 6.96 11.68 9.38
C ARG A 46 6.39 13.09 9.51
N GLU A 47 5.15 13.32 9.10
CA GLU A 47 4.47 14.59 9.32
C GLU A 47 4.11 14.71 10.82
N PRO A 48 4.52 15.81 11.49
CA PRO A 48 3.99 16.13 12.81
C PRO A 48 2.48 16.27 12.67
N VAL A 49 1.72 15.71 13.62
CA VAL A 49 0.30 16.01 13.75
C VAL A 49 0.20 17.50 14.01
N ALA A 50 -0.09 18.29 12.98
CA ALA A 50 -0.37 19.70 13.13
C ALA A 50 -1.70 19.79 13.88
N ASP A 51 -1.60 20.13 15.17
CA ASP A 51 -2.74 20.41 16.03
C ASP A 51 -3.43 21.67 15.51
N LEU A 52 -4.43 21.48 14.65
CA LEU A 52 -5.34 22.53 14.24
C LEU A 52 -6.34 22.75 15.38
N SER A 53 -5.92 23.46 16.42
CA SER A 53 -6.83 23.98 17.45
C SER A 53 -7.80 24.99 16.82
N PRO A 54 -9.13 24.84 16.99
CA PRO A 54 -10.10 25.77 16.43
C PRO A 54 -10.48 26.84 17.46
N GLU A 55 -10.43 28.10 17.07
CA GLU A 55 -11.26 29.13 17.71
C GLU A 55 -12.23 29.69 16.67
N VAL A 56 -13.46 29.88 17.16
CA VAL A 56 -14.60 30.62 16.59
C VAL A 56 -15.56 29.84 15.68
N GLY A 57 -16.80 29.73 16.17
CA GLY A 57 -17.98 29.88 15.33
C GLY A 57 -18.87 28.65 15.22
N GLN A 58 -20.01 28.69 15.92
CA GLN A 58 -21.09 27.72 15.85
C GLN A 58 -21.64 27.54 14.41
N GLU A 59 -22.36 26.43 14.24
CA GLU A 59 -23.29 26.10 13.13
C GLU A 59 -22.72 25.21 12.02
N GLY A 60 -22.89 23.89 12.22
CA GLY A 60 -22.63 22.87 11.21
C GLY A 60 -22.68 21.48 11.82
N GLN A 61 -23.89 20.97 12.06
CA GLN A 61 -24.09 19.55 12.37
C GLN A 61 -23.49 18.70 11.25
N GLY A 62 -22.47 17.93 11.61
CA GLY A 62 -21.78 17.03 10.68
C GLY A 62 -20.37 16.71 11.13
N GLY A 63 -20.19 16.41 12.43
CA GLY A 63 -18.91 15.89 12.92
C GLY A 63 -18.63 14.55 12.23
N SER A 64 -17.80 14.57 11.19
CA SER A 64 -17.18 13.36 10.67
C SER A 64 -16.18 12.89 11.73
N ASP A 65 -16.67 12.01 12.60
CA ASP A 65 -15.91 11.14 13.47
C ASP A 65 -14.59 10.71 12.79
N PRO A 66 -13.41 10.84 13.42
CA PRO A 66 -12.15 10.32 12.90
C PRO A 66 -12.13 8.78 12.74
N LEU A 67 -13.17 8.09 13.23
CA LEU A 67 -13.47 6.68 12.93
C LEU A 67 -14.25 6.50 11.61
N ALA A 68 -14.64 7.59 10.93
CA ALA A 68 -15.21 7.58 9.59
C ALA A 68 -14.13 7.16 8.60
N ARG A 69 -14.08 5.85 8.42
CA ARG A 69 -13.22 5.05 7.57
C ARG A 69 -12.78 5.83 6.31
N PRO A 70 -11.49 6.14 6.14
CA PRO A 70 -11.01 6.76 4.91
C PRO A 70 -11.32 5.84 3.74
N ALA A 71 -11.71 6.43 2.61
CA ALA A 71 -12.15 5.74 1.39
C ALA A 71 -11.35 4.46 1.16
N ARG A 72 -12.06 3.33 1.33
CA ARG A 72 -11.54 1.96 1.51
C ARG A 72 -10.58 1.59 0.37
N SER A 73 -9.44 0.93 0.65
CA SER A 73 -8.55 0.39 -0.39
C SER A 73 -9.23 -0.77 -1.14
N ALA A 74 -8.98 -0.96 -2.45
CA ALA A 74 -9.53 -2.11 -3.19
C ALA A 74 -8.95 -3.42 -2.64
N GLU A 75 -7.70 -3.36 -2.15
CA GLU A 75 -7.09 -4.40 -1.31
C GLU A 75 -7.89 -4.56 -0.01
N ALA A 76 -8.17 -3.49 0.74
CA ALA A 76 -8.96 -3.58 1.98
C ALA A 76 -10.39 -4.10 1.76
N GLU A 77 -11.00 -3.85 0.60
CA GLU A 77 -12.33 -4.32 0.22
C GLU A 77 -12.31 -5.78 -0.25
N ALA A 78 -11.26 -6.21 -0.97
CA ALA A 78 -11.01 -7.61 -1.30
C ALA A 78 -10.71 -8.44 -0.05
N LEU A 79 -9.92 -7.89 0.89
CA LEU A 79 -9.61 -8.50 2.18
C LEU A 79 -10.83 -8.52 3.12
N GLU A 80 -11.74 -7.55 3.07
CA GLU A 80 -13.02 -7.63 3.82
C GLU A 80 -14.01 -8.65 3.27
N ARG A 81 -14.06 -8.83 1.95
CA ARG A 81 -14.91 -9.88 1.33
C ARG A 81 -14.44 -11.29 1.71
N MET A 82 -13.20 -11.45 2.18
CA MET A 82 -12.65 -12.72 2.68
C MET A 82 -12.96 -13.00 4.16
N GLY A 83 -13.71 -12.12 4.83
CA GLY A 83 -14.03 -12.26 6.26
C GLY A 83 -12.87 -11.82 7.15
N ASP A 84 -13.21 -11.20 8.28
CA ASP A 84 -12.28 -10.94 9.38
C ASP A 84 -11.75 -12.27 9.92
N SER A 85 -10.76 -12.84 9.24
CA SER A 85 -9.96 -13.91 9.78
C SER A 85 -8.85 -13.30 10.63
N ASP A 86 -8.52 -13.93 11.75
CA ASP A 86 -7.39 -13.55 12.59
C ASP A 86 -6.09 -13.41 11.76
N ALA A 87 -5.97 -14.15 10.66
CA ALA A 87 -4.86 -14.06 9.70
C ALA A 87 -4.75 -12.68 9.04
N LEU A 88 -5.89 -12.05 8.75
CA LEU A 88 -5.96 -10.76 8.09
C LEU A 88 -5.62 -9.61 9.05
N ALA A 89 -6.09 -9.71 10.29
CA ALA A 89 -5.69 -8.84 11.38
C ALA A 89 -4.19 -8.99 11.69
N ALA A 90 -3.66 -10.22 11.72
CA ALA A 90 -2.24 -10.49 11.90
C ALA A 90 -1.37 -9.91 10.78
N LEU A 91 -1.79 -10.06 9.51
CA LEU A 91 -1.14 -9.42 8.36
C LEU A 91 -1.09 -7.90 8.50
N ARG A 92 -2.19 -7.28 8.96
CA ARG A 92 -2.27 -5.83 9.23
C ARG A 92 -1.40 -5.40 10.43
N ALA A 93 -1.06 -6.29 11.35
CA ALA A 93 -0.17 -5.99 12.48
C ALA A 93 1.32 -6.03 12.09
N LEU A 94 1.68 -6.71 11.00
CA LEU A 94 3.07 -6.79 10.55
C LEU A 94 3.61 -5.44 10.05
N PRO A 95 4.92 -5.18 10.23
CA PRO A 95 5.57 -4.05 9.57
C PRO A 95 5.39 -4.12 8.06
N GLU A 96 5.24 -2.97 7.43
CA GLU A 96 4.83 -2.84 6.03
C GLU A 96 5.70 -3.63 5.05
N ASP A 97 7.02 -3.57 5.23
CA ASP A 97 7.98 -4.32 4.43
C ASP A 97 7.74 -5.84 4.49
N PHE A 98 7.31 -6.37 5.63
CA PHE A 98 6.99 -7.79 5.80
C PHE A 98 5.64 -8.13 5.15
N ARG A 99 4.61 -7.32 5.42
CA ARG A 99 3.28 -7.49 4.84
C ARG A 99 3.32 -7.49 3.32
N ALA A 100 4.01 -6.52 2.72
CA ALA A 100 4.15 -6.42 1.27
C ALA A 100 4.89 -7.63 0.69
N THR A 101 5.94 -8.11 1.38
CA THR A 101 6.69 -9.30 0.95
C THR A 101 5.81 -10.55 0.96
N ILE A 102 5.05 -10.76 2.04
CA ILE A 102 4.14 -11.90 2.21
C ILE A 102 3.00 -11.83 1.19
N TYR A 103 2.39 -10.66 0.99
CA TYR A 103 1.32 -10.48 0.00
C TYR A 103 1.81 -10.82 -1.42
N LEU A 104 2.98 -10.31 -1.82
CA LEU A 104 3.53 -10.57 -3.15
C LEU A 104 3.92 -12.05 -3.34
N ALA A 105 4.35 -12.74 -2.28
CA ALA A 105 4.75 -14.14 -2.34
C ALA A 105 3.56 -15.10 -2.24
N ASP A 106 2.77 -14.98 -1.19
CA ASP A 106 1.79 -16.01 -0.79
C ASP A 106 0.40 -15.76 -1.36
N ILE A 107 0.06 -14.50 -1.69
CA ILE A 107 -1.24 -14.14 -2.27
C ILE A 107 -1.12 -13.97 -3.79
N GLU A 108 -0.16 -13.17 -4.26
CA GLU A 108 0.03 -12.92 -5.68
C GLU A 108 0.89 -13.99 -6.40
N GLY A 109 1.64 -14.80 -5.65
CA GLY A 109 2.39 -15.93 -6.20
C GLY A 109 3.66 -15.54 -6.99
N TYR A 110 4.21 -14.34 -6.78
CA TYR A 110 5.41 -13.92 -7.50
C TYR A 110 6.66 -14.71 -7.04
N PRO A 111 7.59 -15.03 -7.95
CA PRO A 111 8.86 -15.64 -7.56
C PRO A 111 9.71 -14.64 -6.76
N TYR A 112 10.43 -15.11 -5.75
CA TYR A 112 11.16 -14.22 -4.81
C TYR A 112 12.15 -13.27 -5.48
N ARG A 113 12.76 -13.69 -6.61
CA ARG A 113 13.64 -12.83 -7.41
C ARG A 113 12.91 -11.64 -8.02
N GLU A 114 11.64 -11.79 -8.35
CA GLU A 114 10.80 -10.73 -8.90
C GLU A 114 10.31 -9.79 -7.79
N ILE A 115 9.96 -10.33 -6.62
CA ILE A 115 9.65 -9.54 -5.41
C ILE A 115 10.84 -8.66 -5.01
N ALA A 116 12.06 -9.22 -5.04
CA ALA A 116 13.29 -8.48 -4.75
C ALA A 116 13.47 -7.27 -5.69
N ARG A 117 13.19 -7.45 -7.00
CA ARG A 117 13.22 -6.36 -7.98
C ARG A 117 12.08 -5.36 -7.79
N MET A 118 10.88 -5.83 -7.46
CA MET A 118 9.73 -4.95 -7.19
C MET A 118 9.99 -4.03 -6.00
N MET A 119 10.50 -4.60 -4.91
CA MET A 119 10.73 -3.91 -3.64
C MET A 119 12.11 -3.22 -3.54
N GLU A 120 12.96 -3.34 -4.56
CA GLU A 120 14.34 -2.79 -4.56
C GLU A 120 15.20 -3.24 -3.37
N VAL A 121 15.07 -4.51 -2.97
CA VAL A 121 15.84 -5.10 -1.89
C VAL A 121 16.61 -6.34 -2.35
N PRO A 122 17.70 -6.73 -1.67
CA PRO A 122 18.38 -7.99 -1.95
C PRO A 122 17.45 -9.21 -1.81
N LEU A 123 17.68 -10.26 -2.61
CA LEU A 123 16.93 -11.52 -2.52
C LEU A 123 16.95 -12.12 -1.10
N GLY A 124 18.10 -12.02 -0.40
CA GLY A 124 18.21 -12.47 0.98
C GLY A 124 17.31 -11.71 1.96
N THR A 125 17.00 -10.44 1.68
CA THR A 125 16.06 -9.64 2.48
C THR A 125 14.63 -10.13 2.30
N VAL A 126 14.24 -10.51 1.07
CA VAL A 126 12.93 -11.14 0.80
C VAL A 126 12.81 -12.45 1.58
N MET A 127 13.81 -13.34 1.46
CA MET A 127 13.82 -14.62 2.19
C MET A 127 13.77 -14.43 3.70
N SER A 128 14.55 -13.49 4.25
CA SER A 128 14.53 -13.18 5.68
C SER A 128 13.20 -12.62 6.17
N ARG A 129 12.47 -11.89 5.33
CA ARG A 129 11.15 -11.33 5.67
C ARG A 129 10.04 -12.37 5.62
N LEU A 130 10.18 -13.41 4.79
CA LEU A 130 9.21 -14.51 4.71
C LEU A 130 9.39 -15.55 5.83
N HIS A 131 10.61 -15.69 6.36
CA HIS A 131 10.92 -16.66 7.40
C HIS A 131 10.71 -16.18 8.84
N ARG A 132 10.34 -14.91 9.05
CA ARG A 132 10.15 -14.27 10.36
C ARG A 132 8.68 -13.93 10.57
#